data_AF-A0A143G3V1-F1
#
_entry.id   AF-A0A143G3V1-F1
#
_cell.length_a   1.000
_cell.length_b   1.000
_cell.length_c   1.000
_cell.angle_alpha   90.00
_cell.angle_beta   90.00
_cell.angle_gamma   90.00
#
_symmetry.space_group_name_H-M   'P 1'
#
loop_
_entity.id
_entity.type
_entity.pdbx_description
1 polymer ?
#
loop_
_entity_poly.entity_id
_entity_poly.type
_entity_poly.pdbx_seq_one_letter_code
_entity_poly.pdbx_strand_id
1 'polypeptide(L)'
;MHTYNLFIAKNIKVKLKIMDNIDLNFWSTITLAIFAFLVTTIGVYYTRNSYLITLKSFEKVKSRSEKAKHYYQEYINKPPSITPSPFLKKIDSDDLNENVNLPTEFTDFLIKNHPNQYFHYVSRLTKSHKYFEIITVSGVTTLKSNINYIGLRQLGYFLLYVLFAMFATFLVLYFPQIINSFSIDNFWGILYLLIIAIILFLALMFMCLFKTTDLSETRFLINELEKHSTNNSD
;
A
#
# COMPACT_ATOMS: atom_id res chain seq x y z
N MET A 1 43.51 27.29 -50.17
CA MET A 1 42.88 25.95 -50.04
C MET A 1 43.06 25.32 -48.66
N HIS A 2 44.18 25.54 -47.95
CA HIS A 2 44.47 24.88 -46.67
C HIS A 2 43.60 25.36 -45.47
N THR A 3 43.17 26.62 -45.48
CA THR A 3 42.36 27.23 -44.41
C THR A 3 40.90 26.77 -44.38
N TYR A 4 40.34 26.38 -45.53
CA TYR A 4 38.96 25.91 -45.64
C TYR A 4 38.77 24.53 -44.99
N ASN A 5 39.74 23.63 -45.17
CA ASN A 5 39.73 22.29 -44.55
C ASN A 5 39.85 22.34 -43.02
N LEU A 6 40.56 23.33 -42.47
CA LEU A 6 40.70 23.53 -41.03
C LEU A 6 39.41 24.05 -40.37
N PHE A 7 38.64 24.88 -41.08
CA PHE A 7 37.35 25.37 -40.61
C PHE A 7 36.28 24.26 -40.58
N ILE A 8 36.24 23.42 -41.61
CA ILE A 8 35.35 22.26 -41.68
C ILE A 8 35.70 21.24 -40.58
N ALA A 9 36.98 20.92 -40.39
CA ALA A 9 37.42 19.98 -39.35
C ALA A 9 37.10 20.48 -37.92
N LYS A 10 37.24 21.80 -37.67
CA LYS A 10 36.90 22.40 -36.37
C LYS A 10 35.39 22.38 -36.11
N ASN A 11 34.56 22.67 -37.12
CA ASN A 11 33.11 22.62 -36.99
C ASN A 11 32.58 21.20 -36.79
N ILE A 12 33.17 20.19 -37.47
CA ILE A 12 32.81 18.79 -37.26
C ILE A 12 33.18 18.33 -35.84
N LYS A 13 34.36 18.71 -35.33
CA LYS A 13 34.77 18.42 -33.94
C LYS A 13 33.86 19.08 -32.90
N VAL A 14 33.43 20.33 -33.13
CA VAL A 14 32.50 21.03 -32.24
C VAL A 14 31.12 20.36 -32.27
N LYS A 15 30.63 19.94 -33.44
CA LYS A 15 29.34 19.24 -33.59
C LYS A 15 29.34 17.86 -32.91
N LEU A 16 30.45 17.12 -33.02
CA LEU A 16 30.65 15.84 -32.31
C LEU A 16 30.72 16.03 -30.78
N LYS A 17 31.43 17.06 -30.31
CA LYS A 17 31.54 17.36 -28.87
C LYS A 17 30.21 17.83 -28.25
N ILE A 18 29.30 18.41 -29.05
CA ILE A 18 27.94 18.75 -28.62
C ILE A 18 27.05 17.49 -28.57
N MET A 19 27.24 16.52 -29.47
CA MET A 19 26.53 15.23 -29.45
C MET A 19 26.95 14.32 -28.29
N ASP A 20 28.22 14.36 -27.87
CA ASP A 20 28.70 13.60 -26.70
C ASP A 20 28.18 14.14 -25.35
N ASN A 21 27.60 15.34 -25.33
CA ASN A 21 27.05 15.99 -24.13
C ASN A 21 25.53 15.82 -23.99
N ILE A 22 24.87 15.15 -24.94
CA ILE A 22 23.50 14.68 -24.74
C ILE A 22 23.63 13.37 -23.98
N ASP A 23 23.44 13.46 -22.67
CA ASP A 23 23.47 12.32 -21.75
C ASP A 23 22.35 11.34 -22.15
N LEU A 24 22.66 10.46 -23.10
CA LEU A 24 21.72 9.53 -23.75
C LEU A 24 21.01 8.65 -22.71
N ASN A 25 21.67 8.39 -21.58
CA ASN A 25 21.11 7.70 -20.43
C ASN A 25 20.03 8.54 -19.70
N PHE A 26 20.22 9.86 -19.57
CA PHE A 26 19.23 10.74 -18.96
C PHE A 26 17.96 10.83 -19.83
N TRP A 27 18.13 11.03 -21.14
CA TRP A 27 17.00 11.15 -22.07
C TRP A 27 16.27 9.83 -22.30
N SER A 28 16.98 8.71 -22.40
CA SER A 28 16.34 7.39 -22.50
C SER A 28 15.52 7.04 -21.25
N THR A 29 16.03 7.36 -20.06
CA THR A 29 15.31 7.14 -18.78
C THR A 29 14.04 7.98 -18.69
N ILE A 30 14.09 9.25 -19.06
CA ILE A 30 12.90 10.13 -19.09
C ILE A 30 11.88 9.64 -20.12
N THR A 31 12.33 9.22 -21.31
CA THR A 31 11.45 8.75 -22.38
C THR A 31 10.73 7.46 -21.97
N LEU A 32 11.43 6.53 -21.33
CA LEU A 32 10.85 5.31 -20.75
C LEU A 32 9.83 5.63 -19.65
N ALA A 33 10.14 6.60 -18.76
CA ALA A 33 9.21 7.02 -17.71
C ALA A 33 7.91 7.61 -18.27
N ILE A 34 7.99 8.45 -19.31
CA ILE A 34 6.82 9.03 -19.99
C ILE A 34 5.99 7.93 -20.67
N PHE A 35 6.63 6.99 -21.37
CA PHE A 35 5.93 5.87 -21.99
C PHE A 35 5.25 4.96 -20.96
N ALA A 36 5.92 4.64 -19.85
CA ALA A 36 5.34 3.86 -18.76
C ALA A 36 4.12 4.57 -18.15
N PHE A 37 4.21 5.90 -17.97
CA PHE A 37 3.10 6.70 -17.46
C PHE A 37 1.90 6.70 -18.42
N LEU A 38 2.13 6.86 -19.73
CA LEU A 38 1.07 6.81 -20.75
C LEU A 38 0.38 5.45 -20.81
N VAL A 39 1.16 4.35 -20.83
CA VAL A 39 0.63 2.98 -20.83
C VAL A 39 -0.21 2.73 -19.58
N THR A 40 0.26 3.18 -18.41
CA THR A 40 -0.49 3.05 -17.16
C THR A 40 -1.80 3.82 -17.20
N THR A 41 -1.78 5.06 -17.71
CA THR A 41 -2.97 5.91 -17.80
C THR A 41 -4.03 5.33 -18.75
N ILE A 42 -3.59 4.84 -19.92
CA ILE A 42 -4.46 4.17 -20.90
C ILE A 42 -5.02 2.88 -20.30
N GLY A 43 -4.19 2.08 -19.63
CA GLY A 43 -4.61 0.87 -18.93
C GLY A 43 -5.70 1.15 -17.90
N VAL A 44 -5.52 2.18 -17.05
CA VAL A 44 -6.52 2.59 -16.06
C VAL A 44 -7.83 3.04 -16.73
N TYR A 45 -7.75 3.81 -17.82
CA TYR A 45 -8.92 4.26 -18.58
C TYR A 45 -9.73 3.08 -19.15
N TYR A 46 -9.07 2.12 -19.80
CA TYR A 46 -9.72 0.92 -20.33
C TYR A 46 -10.31 0.04 -19.22
N THR A 47 -9.62 -0.08 -18.09
CA THR A 47 -10.11 -0.90 -16.96
C THR A 47 -11.39 -0.30 -16.37
N ARG A 48 -11.50 1.03 -16.31
CA ARG A 48 -12.70 1.73 -15.79
C ARG A 48 -13.90 1.70 -16.75
N ASN A 49 -13.65 1.70 -18.07
CA ASN A 49 -14.71 1.82 -19.09
C ASN A 49 -15.06 0.50 -19.79
N SER A 50 -14.39 -0.61 -19.46
CA SER A 50 -14.68 -1.91 -20.06
C SER A 50 -15.97 -2.52 -19.48
N TYR A 51 -17.00 -2.63 -20.32
CA TYR A 51 -18.30 -3.21 -19.96
C TYR A 51 -18.19 -4.60 -19.34
N LEU A 52 -17.34 -5.48 -19.87
CA LEU A 52 -17.17 -6.85 -19.35
C LEU A 52 -16.57 -6.87 -17.94
N ILE A 53 -15.61 -5.98 -17.67
CA ILE A 53 -15.00 -5.84 -16.34
C ILE A 53 -16.03 -5.30 -15.36
N THR A 54 -16.80 -4.29 -15.77
CA THR A 54 -17.90 -3.73 -14.99
C THR A 54 -18.98 -4.78 -14.70
N LEU A 55 -19.38 -5.59 -15.67
CA LEU A 55 -20.37 -6.66 -15.52
C LEU A 55 -19.90 -7.70 -14.49
N LYS A 56 -18.66 -8.17 -14.61
CA LYS A 56 -18.06 -9.11 -13.65
C LYS A 56 -18.00 -8.53 -12.24
N SER A 57 -17.68 -7.25 -12.12
CA SER A 57 -17.67 -6.56 -10.83
C SER A 57 -19.07 -6.45 -10.22
N PHE A 58 -20.09 -6.20 -11.05
CA PHE A 58 -21.48 -6.12 -10.63
C PHE A 58 -22.01 -7.47 -10.14
N GLU A 59 -21.80 -8.54 -10.89
CA GLU A 59 -22.17 -9.91 -10.48
C GLU A 59 -21.51 -10.30 -9.15
N LYS A 60 -20.22 -9.95 -9.00
CA LYS A 60 -19.49 -10.17 -7.74
C LYS A 60 -20.15 -9.42 -6.57
N VAL A 61 -20.51 -8.16 -6.76
CA VAL A 61 -21.17 -7.35 -5.71
C VAL A 61 -22.55 -7.90 -5.38
N LYS A 62 -23.34 -8.29 -6.38
CA LYS A 62 -24.66 -8.89 -6.18
C LYS A 62 -24.59 -10.18 -5.37
N SER A 63 -23.73 -11.11 -5.76
CA SER A 63 -23.51 -12.37 -5.04
C SER A 63 -23.10 -12.14 -3.58
N ARG A 64 -22.16 -11.22 -3.36
CA ARG A 64 -21.72 -10.83 -2.01
C ARG A 64 -22.86 -10.24 -1.17
N SER A 65 -23.69 -9.39 -1.76
CA SER A 65 -24.85 -8.81 -1.06
C SER A 65 -25.89 -9.87 -0.68
N GLU A 66 -26.14 -10.86 -1.54
CA GLU A 66 -27.03 -11.98 -1.24
C GLU A 66 -26.48 -12.84 -0.09
N LYS A 67 -25.17 -13.14 -0.10
CA LYS A 67 -24.50 -13.83 1.01
C LYS A 67 -24.61 -13.05 2.33
N ALA A 68 -24.41 -11.73 2.31
CA ALA A 68 -24.55 -10.89 3.52
C ALA A 68 -25.99 -10.91 4.06
N LYS A 69 -26.99 -10.89 3.17
CA LYS A 69 -28.41 -10.98 3.55
C LYS A 69 -28.73 -12.34 4.18
N HIS A 70 -28.25 -13.43 3.59
CA HIS A 70 -28.36 -14.77 4.15
C HIS A 70 -27.73 -14.83 5.55
N TYR A 71 -26.49 -14.34 5.69
CA TYR A 71 -25.79 -14.30 6.97
C TYR A 71 -26.59 -13.54 8.05
N TYR A 72 -27.13 -12.37 7.69
CA TYR A 72 -27.94 -11.57 8.62
C TYR A 72 -29.17 -12.33 9.09
N GLN A 73 -29.91 -12.97 8.19
CA GLN A 73 -31.11 -13.72 8.52
C GLN A 73 -30.81 -14.96 9.36
N GLU A 74 -29.70 -15.65 9.06
CA GLU A 74 -29.36 -16.93 9.66
C GLU A 74 -28.62 -16.79 11.00
N TYR A 75 -27.92 -15.68 11.26
CA TYR A 75 -27.04 -15.57 12.42
C TYR A 75 -27.24 -14.33 13.28
N ILE A 76 -27.84 -13.27 12.74
CA ILE A 76 -27.97 -11.97 13.44
C ILE A 76 -29.43 -11.72 13.83
N ASN A 77 -30.37 -11.92 12.90
CA ASN A 77 -31.79 -11.66 13.09
C ASN A 77 -32.55 -12.91 13.56
N LYS A 78 -31.96 -13.65 14.51
CA LYS A 78 -32.60 -14.80 15.16
C LYS A 78 -33.15 -14.42 16.54
N PRO A 79 -34.27 -15.03 16.97
CA PRO A 79 -34.76 -14.82 18.32
C PRO A 79 -33.72 -15.28 19.35
N PRO A 80 -33.62 -14.61 20.52
CA PRO A 80 -32.60 -14.91 21.53
C PRO A 80 -32.67 -16.34 22.10
N SER A 81 -33.77 -17.05 21.88
CA SER A 81 -33.92 -18.47 22.22
C SER A 81 -33.15 -19.43 21.31
N ILE A 82 -32.71 -18.97 20.12
CA ILE A 82 -31.97 -19.78 19.15
C ILE A 82 -30.52 -19.31 19.12
N THR A 83 -29.63 -20.13 19.68
CA THR A 83 -28.19 -19.92 19.57
C THR A 83 -27.66 -20.60 18.31
N PRO A 84 -27.20 -19.83 17.30
CA PRO A 84 -26.64 -20.43 16.09
C PRO A 84 -25.33 -21.16 16.41
N SER A 85 -25.05 -22.23 15.67
CA SER A 85 -23.79 -22.96 15.78
C SER A 85 -22.59 -22.04 15.52
N PRO A 86 -21.65 -21.86 16.47
CA PRO A 86 -20.47 -21.02 16.28
C PRO A 86 -19.60 -21.47 15.10
N PHE A 87 -19.58 -22.78 14.83
CA PHE A 87 -18.81 -23.37 13.74
C PHE A 87 -19.39 -22.99 12.36
N LEU A 88 -20.69 -23.18 12.16
CA LEU A 88 -21.37 -22.80 10.91
C LEU A 88 -21.28 -21.30 10.66
N LYS A 89 -21.45 -20.51 11.72
CA LYS A 89 -21.32 -19.06 11.68
C LYS A 89 -19.92 -18.61 11.25
N LYS A 90 -18.87 -19.33 11.70
CA LYS A 90 -17.49 -19.04 11.28
C LYS A 90 -17.27 -19.38 9.81
N ILE A 91 -17.75 -20.52 9.33
CA ILE A 91 -17.65 -20.92 7.91
C ILE A 91 -18.31 -19.86 7.01
N ASP A 92 -19.56 -19.49 7.31
CA ASP A 92 -20.31 -18.54 6.49
C ASP A 92 -19.71 -17.13 6.58
N SER A 93 -19.15 -16.77 7.73
CA SER A 93 -18.40 -15.52 7.89
C SER A 93 -17.13 -15.50 7.04
N ASP A 94 -16.38 -16.60 7.01
CA ASP A 94 -15.16 -16.70 6.23
C ASP A 94 -15.47 -16.73 4.72
N ASP A 95 -16.54 -17.41 4.29
CA ASP A 95 -17.01 -17.37 2.90
C ASP A 95 -17.48 -15.97 2.48
N LEU A 96 -18.19 -15.26 3.37
CA LEU A 96 -18.61 -13.88 3.14
C LEU A 96 -17.41 -12.91 3.04
N ASN A 97 -16.35 -13.18 3.81
CA ASN A 97 -15.13 -12.38 3.87
C ASN A 97 -14.04 -12.82 2.88
N GLU A 98 -14.35 -13.70 1.92
CA GLU A 98 -13.38 -14.23 0.95
C GLU A 98 -12.14 -14.88 1.60
N ASN A 99 -12.35 -15.65 2.68
CA ASN A 99 -11.33 -16.32 3.50
C ASN A 99 -10.39 -15.36 4.24
N VAL A 100 -10.77 -14.09 4.39
CA VAL A 100 -10.11 -13.21 5.36
C VAL A 100 -10.46 -13.70 6.76
N ASN A 101 -9.43 -14.02 7.54
CA ASN A 101 -9.59 -14.43 8.93
C ASN A 101 -9.96 -13.22 9.81
N LEU A 102 -11.24 -12.85 9.74
CA LEU A 102 -11.86 -11.85 10.59
C LEU A 102 -12.64 -12.58 11.72
N PRO A 103 -12.63 -12.07 12.95
CA PRO A 103 -13.51 -12.59 13.99
C PRO A 103 -14.99 -12.43 13.58
N THR A 104 -15.81 -13.43 13.88
CA THR A 104 -17.26 -13.42 13.56
C THR A 104 -17.99 -12.25 14.20
N GLU A 105 -17.55 -11.84 15.39
CA GLU A 105 -18.09 -10.70 16.14
C GLU A 105 -17.95 -9.38 15.36
N PHE A 106 -16.86 -9.21 14.60
CA PHE A 106 -16.66 -8.05 13.74
C PHE A 106 -17.60 -8.08 12.53
N THR A 107 -17.79 -9.27 11.94
CA THR A 107 -18.75 -9.44 10.86
C THR A 107 -20.17 -9.13 11.33
N ASP A 108 -20.58 -9.61 12.50
CA ASP A 108 -21.87 -9.29 13.11
C ASP A 108 -22.04 -7.78 13.32
N PHE A 109 -21.04 -7.14 13.93
CA PHE A 109 -21.04 -5.71 14.21
C PHE A 109 -21.20 -4.89 12.92
N LEU A 110 -20.41 -5.19 11.89
CA LEU A 110 -20.40 -4.43 10.65
C LEU A 110 -21.70 -4.61 9.85
N ILE A 111 -22.25 -5.83 9.78
CA ILE A 111 -23.51 -6.07 9.07
C ILE A 111 -24.67 -5.36 9.80
N LYS A 112 -24.67 -5.39 11.15
CA LYS A 112 -25.73 -4.79 11.95
C LYS A 112 -25.70 -3.27 11.92
N ASN A 113 -24.52 -2.66 12.06
CA ASN A 113 -24.38 -1.21 12.24
C ASN A 113 -24.04 -0.47 10.94
N HIS A 114 -23.39 -1.13 9.98
CA HIS A 114 -22.92 -0.52 8.74
C HIS A 114 -23.16 -1.39 7.48
N PRO A 115 -24.39 -1.85 7.20
CA PRO A 115 -24.67 -2.81 6.12
C PRO A 115 -24.22 -2.30 4.74
N ASN A 116 -24.43 -1.01 4.45
CA ASN A 116 -24.07 -0.41 3.16
C ASN A 116 -22.56 -0.28 2.94
N GLN A 117 -21.78 -0.24 4.01
CA GLN A 117 -20.31 -0.07 3.97
C GLN A 117 -19.57 -1.34 4.42
N TYR A 118 -20.29 -2.45 4.64
CA TYR A 118 -19.72 -3.70 5.15
C TYR A 118 -18.45 -4.13 4.41
N PHE A 119 -18.56 -4.33 3.10
CA PHE A 119 -17.43 -4.79 2.28
C PHE A 119 -16.29 -3.79 2.23
N HIS A 120 -16.59 -2.49 2.38
CA HIS A 120 -15.58 -1.45 2.48
C HIS A 120 -14.78 -1.61 3.78
N TYR A 121 -15.45 -1.73 4.92
CA TYR A 121 -14.79 -1.91 6.21
C TYR A 121 -14.03 -3.25 6.30
N VAL A 122 -14.61 -4.35 5.83
CA VAL A 122 -13.95 -5.68 5.84
C VAL A 122 -12.63 -5.65 5.06
N SER A 123 -12.62 -5.01 3.88
CA SER A 123 -11.41 -4.92 3.05
C SER A 123 -10.25 -4.21 3.75
N ARG A 124 -10.55 -3.28 4.66
CA ARG A 124 -9.57 -2.50 5.41
C ARG A 124 -9.23 -3.12 6.76
N LEU A 125 -10.19 -3.77 7.41
CA LEU A 125 -10.01 -4.51 8.65
C LEU A 125 -9.22 -5.80 8.46
N THR A 126 -9.13 -6.30 7.22
CA THR A 126 -8.35 -7.50 6.86
C THR A 126 -6.95 -7.51 7.50
N LYS A 127 -6.24 -6.36 7.48
CA LYS A 127 -4.90 -6.24 8.07
C LYS A 127 -4.88 -5.60 9.46
N SER A 128 -5.85 -4.74 9.75
CA SER A 128 -5.85 -3.86 10.93
C SER A 128 -6.74 -4.34 12.08
N HIS A 129 -7.56 -5.39 11.90
CA HIS A 129 -8.50 -5.88 12.93
C HIS A 129 -7.84 -6.18 14.29
N LYS A 130 -6.56 -6.59 14.29
CA LYS A 130 -5.77 -6.86 15.51
C LYS A 130 -5.63 -5.65 16.44
N TYR A 131 -5.84 -4.46 15.91
CA TYR A 131 -5.73 -3.21 16.65
C TYR A 131 -7.07 -2.68 17.13
N PHE A 132 -8.15 -3.41 16.91
CA PHE A 132 -9.51 -3.01 17.27
C PHE A 132 -10.12 -4.00 18.25
N GLU A 133 -10.96 -3.48 19.13
CA GLU A 133 -11.81 -4.23 20.04
C GLU A 133 -13.24 -3.69 19.97
N ILE A 134 -14.22 -4.57 20.12
CA ILE A 134 -15.62 -4.20 20.21
C ILE A 134 -15.92 -3.89 21.67
N ILE A 135 -16.27 -2.64 21.96
CA ILE A 135 -16.60 -2.18 23.31
C ILE A 135 -18.06 -1.73 23.33
N THR A 136 -18.82 -2.20 24.31
CA THR A 136 -20.19 -1.76 24.55
C THR A 136 -20.17 -0.68 25.61
N VAL A 137 -20.44 0.57 25.24
CA VAL A 137 -20.54 1.70 26.17
C VAL A 137 -21.98 2.21 26.14
N SER A 138 -22.65 2.24 27.30
CA SER A 138 -24.01 2.76 27.44
C SER A 138 -25.04 2.13 26.47
N GLY A 139 -24.90 0.83 26.18
CA GLY A 139 -25.80 0.10 25.27
C GLY A 139 -25.49 0.27 23.78
N VAL A 140 -24.52 1.12 23.42
CA VAL A 140 -24.03 1.28 22.04
C VAL A 140 -22.76 0.44 21.88
N THR A 141 -22.78 -0.50 20.93
CA THR A 141 -21.57 -1.22 20.52
C THR A 141 -20.74 -0.31 19.62
N THR A 142 -19.46 -0.16 19.92
CA THR A 142 -18.52 0.64 19.12
C THR A 142 -17.22 -0.12 18.92
N LEU A 143 -16.54 0.14 17.81
CA LEU A 143 -15.27 -0.47 17.46
C LEU A 143 -14.15 0.50 17.82
N LYS A 144 -13.44 0.25 18.93
CA LYS A 144 -12.39 1.12 19.45
C LYS A 144 -11.02 0.56 19.12
N SER A 145 -10.06 1.43 18.79
CA SER A 145 -8.69 0.99 18.63
C SER A 145 -7.95 0.89 19.96
N ASN A 146 -7.16 -0.18 20.11
CA ASN A 146 -6.26 -0.42 21.25
C ASN A 146 -4.94 0.35 21.17
N ILE A 147 -4.66 1.01 20.05
CA ILE A 147 -3.40 1.74 19.89
C ILE A 147 -3.55 3.14 20.47
N ASN A 148 -2.82 3.39 21.54
CA ASN A 148 -2.60 4.75 22.04
C ASN A 148 -1.64 5.52 21.11
N TYR A 149 -2.00 6.77 20.77
CA TYR A 149 -1.19 7.71 19.99
C TYR A 149 -0.82 7.24 18.57
N ILE A 150 -1.80 6.76 17.79
CA ILE A 150 -1.60 6.28 16.41
C ILE A 150 -0.87 7.30 15.54
N GLY A 151 -1.26 8.59 15.61
CA GLY A 151 -0.63 9.65 14.80
C GLY A 151 0.86 9.84 15.10
N LEU A 152 1.26 9.77 16.37
CA LEU A 152 2.65 9.90 16.78
C LEU A 152 3.47 8.68 16.32
N ARG A 153 2.90 7.47 16.46
CA ARG A 153 3.54 6.23 16.00
C ARG A 153 3.72 6.22 14.47
N GLN A 154 2.69 6.66 13.74
CA GLN A 154 2.75 6.80 12.28
C GLN A 154 3.87 7.75 11.85
N LEU A 155 3.95 8.91 12.51
CA LEU A 155 5.00 9.89 12.24
C LEU A 155 6.40 9.32 12.57
N GLY A 156 6.54 8.57 13.67
CA GLY A 156 7.79 7.89 14.02
C GLY A 156 8.25 6.90 12.95
N TYR A 157 7.37 6.03 12.46
CA TYR A 157 7.71 5.09 11.38
C TYR A 157 8.00 5.80 10.06
N PHE A 158 7.30 6.89 9.76
CA PHE A 158 7.58 7.71 8.57
C PHE A 158 8.97 8.36 8.66
N LEU A 159 9.35 8.92 9.82
CA LEU A 159 10.69 9.48 10.02
C LEU A 159 11.78 8.41 9.90
N LEU A 160 11.55 7.21 10.44
CA LEU A 160 12.46 6.08 10.26
C LEU A 160 12.59 5.66 8.79
N TYR A 161 11.48 5.64 8.04
CA TYR A 161 11.50 5.39 6.60
C TYR A 161 12.39 6.40 5.86
N VAL A 162 12.21 7.71 6.13
CA VAL A 162 13.03 8.77 5.52
C VAL A 162 14.51 8.61 5.91
N LEU A 163 14.78 8.32 7.18
CA LEU A 163 16.14 8.11 7.69
C LEU A 163 16.81 6.92 6.99
N PHE A 164 16.15 5.77 6.86
CA PHE A 164 16.70 4.61 6.16
C PHE A 164 16.87 4.86 4.66
N ALA A 165 15.95 5.60 4.03
CA ALA A 165 16.10 6.01 2.64
C ALA A 165 17.33 6.91 2.46
N MET A 166 17.56 7.88 3.35
CA MET A 166 18.75 8.73 3.33
C MET A 166 20.04 7.91 3.47
N PHE A 167 20.08 6.93 4.39
CA PHE A 167 21.25 6.05 4.54
C PHE A 167 21.48 5.18 3.31
N ALA A 168 20.43 4.62 2.70
CA ALA A 168 20.56 3.84 1.47
C ALA A 168 21.07 4.69 0.31
N THR A 169 20.51 5.89 0.12
CA THR A 169 20.96 6.84 -0.91
C THR A 169 22.39 7.31 -0.67
N PHE A 170 22.76 7.58 0.58
CA PHE A 170 24.14 7.91 0.95
C PHE A 170 25.10 6.77 0.56
N LEU A 171 24.80 5.53 0.94
CA LEU A 171 25.64 4.39 0.60
C LEU A 171 25.80 4.20 -0.91
N VAL A 172 24.73 4.40 -1.69
CA VAL A 172 24.78 4.28 -3.16
C VAL A 172 25.58 5.43 -3.80
N LEU A 173 25.37 6.68 -3.37
CA LEU A 173 26.06 7.85 -3.92
C LEU A 173 27.56 7.84 -3.61
N TYR A 174 27.92 7.48 -2.38
CA TYR A 174 29.31 7.44 -1.92
C TYR A 174 29.98 6.09 -2.19
N PHE A 175 29.27 5.13 -2.80
CA PHE A 175 29.76 3.79 -3.09
C PHE A 175 31.14 3.76 -3.78
N PRO A 176 31.39 4.53 -4.86
CA PRO A 176 32.69 4.50 -5.53
C PRO A 176 33.81 5.08 -4.67
N GLN A 177 33.52 6.11 -3.87
CA GLN A 177 34.50 6.76 -3.00
C GLN A 177 34.87 5.85 -1.82
N ILE A 178 33.89 5.16 -1.24
CA ILE A 178 34.10 4.17 -0.19
C ILE A 178 34.99 3.04 -0.72
N ILE A 179 34.65 2.47 -1.89
CA ILE A 179 35.44 1.38 -2.48
C ILE A 179 36.87 1.80 -2.79
N ASN A 180 37.06 2.99 -3.36
CA ASN A 180 38.38 3.51 -3.72
C ASN A 180 39.26 3.84 -2.50
N SER A 181 38.69 3.94 -1.31
CA SER A 181 39.43 4.21 -0.07
C SER A 181 40.07 2.98 0.56
N PHE A 182 39.78 1.77 0.04
CA PHE A 182 40.30 0.51 0.59
C PHE A 182 41.36 -0.13 -0.32
N SER A 183 42.30 -0.84 0.31
CA SER A 183 43.34 -1.59 -0.41
C SER A 183 42.77 -2.79 -1.16
N ILE A 184 43.45 -3.17 -2.24
CA ILE A 184 43.06 -4.25 -3.18
C ILE A 184 42.86 -5.59 -2.46
N ASP A 185 43.61 -5.84 -1.38
CA ASP A 185 43.66 -7.13 -0.68
C ASP A 185 42.32 -7.55 -0.06
N ASN A 186 41.42 -6.60 0.24
CA ASN A 186 40.11 -6.87 0.84
C ASN A 186 38.92 -6.32 0.02
N PHE A 187 39.15 -5.96 -1.25
CA PHE A 187 38.16 -5.33 -2.13
C PHE A 187 36.81 -6.07 -2.15
N TRP A 188 36.85 -7.39 -2.38
CA TRP A 188 35.65 -8.21 -2.50
C TRP A 188 34.87 -8.31 -1.19
N GLY A 189 35.55 -8.46 -0.05
CA GLY A 189 34.89 -8.54 1.26
C GLY A 189 34.12 -7.26 1.60
N ILE A 190 34.72 -6.10 1.27
CA ILE A 190 34.12 -4.78 1.51
C ILE A 190 32.96 -4.53 0.55
N LEU A 191 33.09 -4.94 -0.72
CA LEU A 191 32.02 -4.90 -1.70
C LEU A 191 30.79 -5.69 -1.22
N TYR A 192 31.00 -6.92 -0.73
CA TYR A 192 29.90 -7.74 -0.20
C TYR A 192 29.23 -7.11 1.02
N LEU A 193 30.01 -6.58 1.98
CA LEU A 193 29.45 -5.91 3.15
C LEU A 193 28.62 -4.68 2.77
N LEU A 194 29.07 -3.88 1.79
CA LEU A 194 28.31 -2.72 1.30
C LEU A 194 27.00 -3.12 0.63
N ILE A 195 27.01 -4.15 -0.22
CA ILE A 195 25.80 -4.67 -0.88
C ILE A 195 24.81 -5.18 0.17
N ILE A 196 25.28 -5.94 1.17
CA ILE A 196 24.45 -6.42 2.27
C ILE A 196 23.86 -5.26 3.07
N ALA A 197 24.66 -4.22 3.36
CA ALA A 197 24.18 -3.03 4.07
C ALA A 197 23.08 -2.31 3.28
N ILE A 198 23.26 -2.12 1.97
CA ILE A 198 22.24 -1.51 1.10
C ILE A 198 20.94 -2.33 1.10
N ILE A 199 21.03 -3.65 0.95
CA ILE A 199 19.86 -4.55 0.99
C ILE A 199 19.15 -4.47 2.34
N LEU A 200 19.90 -4.43 3.44
CA LEU A 200 19.36 -4.31 4.79
C LEU A 200 18.61 -3.00 4.97
N PHE A 201 19.20 -1.87 4.56
CA PHE A 201 18.54 -0.56 4.65
C PHE A 201 17.28 -0.48 3.78
N LEU A 202 17.30 -1.07 2.59
CA LEU A 202 16.11 -1.19 1.74
C LEU A 202 15.02 -2.03 2.43
N ALA A 203 15.37 -3.17 3.04
CA ALA A 203 14.43 -4.00 3.77
C ALA A 203 13.80 -3.25 4.95
N LEU A 204 14.61 -2.54 5.75
CA LEU A 204 14.14 -1.73 6.87
C LEU A 204 13.24 -0.57 6.41
N MET A 205 13.57 0.06 5.28
CA MET A 205 12.75 1.08 4.64
C MET A 205 11.36 0.52 4.28
N PHE A 206 11.29 -0.65 3.62
CA PHE A 206 10.02 -1.30 3.30
C PHE A 206 9.23 -1.70 4.55
N MET A 207 9.87 -2.20 5.61
CA MET A 207 9.18 -2.51 6.86
C MET A 207 8.55 -1.27 7.50
N CYS A 208 9.27 -0.15 7.53
CA CYS A 208 8.76 1.12 8.06
C CYS A 208 7.61 1.65 7.22
N LEU A 209 7.69 1.51 5.89
CA LEU A 209 6.61 1.89 4.98
C LEU A 209 5.35 1.07 5.23
N PHE A 210 5.47 -0.27 5.32
CA PHE A 210 4.33 -1.13 5.63
C PHE A 210 3.68 -0.78 6.98
N LYS A 211 4.49 -0.56 8.02
CA LYS A 211 3.97 -0.14 9.34
C LYS A 211 3.28 1.22 9.29
N THR A 212 3.81 2.16 8.52
CA THR A 212 3.20 3.48 8.34
C THR A 212 1.84 3.36 7.65
N THR A 213 1.75 2.54 6.59
CA THR A 213 0.51 2.28 5.87
C THR A 213 -0.53 1.61 6.76
N ASP A 214 -0.16 0.56 7.49
CA ASP A 214 -1.07 -0.14 8.43
C ASP A 214 -1.67 0.82 9.47
N LEU A 215 -0.84 1.71 10.04
CA LEU A 215 -1.28 2.72 11.00
C LEU A 215 -2.14 3.81 10.35
N SER A 216 -1.84 4.19 9.11
CA SER A 216 -2.65 5.15 8.35
C SER A 216 -4.03 4.61 8.07
N GLU A 217 -4.14 3.34 7.65
CA GLU A 217 -5.41 2.66 7.44
C GLU A 217 -6.22 2.56 8.73
N THR A 218 -5.55 2.21 9.84
CA THR A 218 -6.17 2.14 11.17
C THR A 218 -6.72 3.50 11.59
N ARG A 219 -5.95 4.59 11.40
CA ARG A 219 -6.39 5.95 11.71
C ARG A 219 -7.58 6.38 10.85
N PHE A 220 -7.55 6.06 9.57
CA PHE A 220 -8.66 6.36 8.67
C PHE A 220 -9.93 5.67 9.14
N LEU A 221 -9.85 4.37 9.46
CA LEU A 221 -10.99 3.60 9.96
C LEU A 221 -11.58 4.20 11.24
N ILE A 222 -10.75 4.62 12.19
CA ILE A 222 -11.21 5.27 13.41
C ILE A 222 -11.99 6.55 13.08
N ASN A 223 -11.43 7.43 12.26
CA ASN A 223 -12.09 8.69 11.90
C ASN A 223 -13.42 8.45 11.15
N GLU A 224 -13.47 7.43 10.29
CA GLU A 224 -14.67 7.07 9.52
C GLU A 224 -15.76 6.51 10.43
N LEU A 225 -15.40 5.62 11.36
CA LEU A 225 -16.31 5.05 12.36
C LEU A 225 -16.82 6.11 13.35
N GLU A 226 -15.96 7.01 13.81
CA GLU A 226 -16.34 8.14 14.66
C GLU A 226 -17.34 9.06 13.95
N LYS A 227 -17.06 9.44 12.69
CA LYS A 227 -17.95 10.29 11.89
C LYS A 227 -19.33 9.66 11.65
N HIS A 228 -19.39 8.35 11.44
CA HIS A 228 -20.66 7.65 11.29
C HIS A 228 -21.40 7.46 12.62
N SER A 229 -20.70 7.42 13.75
CA SER A 229 -21.35 7.42 15.07
C SER A 229 -22.03 8.75 15.38
N THR A 230 -21.41 9.88 15.05
CA THR A 230 -21.95 11.23 15.32
C THR A 230 -23.13 11.59 14.41
N ASN A 231 -23.16 11.07 13.17
CA ASN A 231 -24.26 11.32 12.25
C ASN A 231 -25.53 10.50 12.53
N ASN A 232 -25.44 9.46 13.35
CA ASN A 232 -26.58 8.62 13.74
C ASN A 232 -27.18 9.04 15.10
N SER A 233 -26.62 10.07 15.73
CA SER A 233 -27.09 10.64 17.02
C SER A 233 -27.90 11.93 16.88
N ASP A 234 -28.13 12.40 15.65
CA ASP A 234 -29.03 13.50 15.30
C ASP A 234 -30.30 12.97 14.61
#